data_AF-A0A2D0IZI0-F1
#
_entry.id   AF-A0A2D0IZI0-F1
#
_cell.length_a   1.000
_cell.length_b   1.000
_cell.length_c   1.000
_cell.angle_alpha   90.00
_cell.angle_beta   90.00
_cell.angle_gamma   90.00
#
_symmetry.space_group_name_H-M   'P 1'
#
loop_
_entity.id
_entity.type
_entity.pdbx_description
1 polymer ?
#
loop_
_entity_poly.entity_id
_entity_poly.type
_entity_poly.pdbx_seq_one_letter_code
_entity_poly.pdbx_strand_id
1 'polypeptide(L)'
;MSAYVPTEYTPQTCESLPHYLAKNLPTTISLGGLPETWQIKEVGDGNLNLVFIISGTEKTVIVKQTLPYMRAAGESWQLSLDRTYFEYHNLLEVNKFVSQYVPDVYFYDEEMSLFVMEYLYQHIILRKQLIAGQKFPYLAEDIGIFLADTLFHTSDIGMDSKEKKSW
;
A
#
# COMPACT_ATOMS: atom_id res chain seq x y z
N MET A 1 -14.38 -21.88 5.53
CA MET A 1 -13.64 -22.09 4.26
C MET A 1 -12.28 -21.43 4.45
N SER A 2 -11.17 -22.13 4.19
CA SER A 2 -9.85 -21.47 4.22
C SER A 2 -9.78 -20.45 3.09
N ALA A 3 -9.05 -19.36 3.30
CA ALA A 3 -8.73 -18.44 2.21
C ALA A 3 -7.93 -19.19 1.12
N TYR A 4 -8.19 -18.87 -0.14
CA TYR A 4 -7.35 -19.34 -1.24
C TYR A 4 -5.96 -18.69 -1.13
N VAL A 5 -4.92 -19.47 -1.36
CA VAL A 5 -3.52 -19.02 -1.38
C VAL A 5 -2.88 -19.57 -2.65
N PRO A 6 -2.35 -18.72 -3.56
CA PRO A 6 -1.65 -19.16 -4.75
C PRO A 6 -0.46 -20.07 -4.42
N THR A 7 -0.13 -21.02 -5.29
CA THR A 7 0.97 -21.97 -5.06
C THR A 7 2.33 -21.29 -4.93
N GLU A 8 2.57 -20.24 -5.71
CA GLU A 8 3.82 -19.48 -5.72
C GLU A 8 3.87 -18.40 -4.63
N TYR A 9 2.75 -18.15 -3.93
CA TYR A 9 2.69 -17.14 -2.88
C TYR A 9 3.64 -17.50 -1.73
N THR A 10 4.53 -16.58 -1.40
CA THR A 10 5.44 -16.69 -0.25
C THR A 10 5.55 -15.36 0.49
N PRO A 11 5.37 -15.34 1.83
CA PRO A 11 5.64 -14.15 2.62
C PRO A 11 7.09 -13.71 2.45
N GLN A 12 7.30 -12.45 2.11
CA GLN A 12 8.61 -11.85 1.96
C GLN A 12 9.24 -11.55 3.32
N THR A 13 10.57 -11.60 3.38
CA THR A 13 11.37 -11.20 4.53
C THR A 13 12.36 -10.11 4.11
N CYS A 14 13.08 -9.52 5.07
CA CYS A 14 14.15 -8.56 4.76
C CYS A 14 15.24 -9.18 3.86
N GLU A 15 15.43 -10.49 3.94
CA GLU A 15 16.42 -11.25 3.18
C GLU A 15 15.92 -11.63 1.77
N SER A 16 14.66 -12.03 1.61
CA SER A 16 14.12 -12.47 0.31
C SER A 16 13.72 -11.30 -0.60
N LEU A 17 13.28 -10.20 0.00
CA LEU A 17 12.64 -9.10 -0.72
C LEU A 17 13.57 -8.41 -1.75
N PRO A 18 14.86 -8.16 -1.50
CA PRO A 18 15.75 -7.58 -2.51
C PRO A 18 15.83 -8.42 -3.78
N HIS A 19 15.95 -9.74 -3.65
CA HIS A 19 16.01 -10.65 -4.80
C HIS A 19 14.68 -10.64 -5.58
N TYR A 20 13.56 -10.70 -4.87
CA TYR A 20 12.24 -10.63 -5.48
C TYR A 20 12.03 -9.31 -6.25
N LEU A 21 12.38 -8.17 -5.66
CA LEU A 21 12.24 -6.87 -6.30
C LEU A 21 13.18 -6.72 -7.51
N ALA A 22 14.43 -7.18 -7.41
CA ALA A 22 15.38 -7.14 -8.52
C ALA A 22 14.90 -7.90 -9.76
N LYS A 23 14.14 -8.97 -9.55
CA LYS A 23 13.58 -9.80 -10.62
C LYS A 23 12.30 -9.22 -11.22
N ASN A 24 11.42 -8.64 -10.38
CA ASN A 24 10.04 -8.35 -10.76
C ASN A 24 9.71 -6.86 -10.91
N LEU A 25 10.53 -5.95 -10.37
CA LEU A 25 10.28 -4.52 -10.55
C LEU A 25 10.42 -4.11 -12.02
N PRO A 26 9.51 -3.28 -12.56
CA PRO A 26 9.68 -2.69 -13.88
C PRO A 26 10.98 -1.89 -13.95
N THR A 27 11.66 -1.92 -15.10
CA THR A 27 12.91 -1.17 -15.32
C THR A 27 12.75 0.34 -15.22
N THR A 28 11.52 0.84 -15.29
CA THR A 28 11.16 2.25 -15.05
C THR A 28 11.27 2.65 -13.58
N ILE A 29 11.31 1.70 -12.65
CA ILE A 29 11.43 1.93 -11.21
C ILE A 29 12.84 1.55 -10.75
N SER A 30 13.78 2.48 -10.89
CA SER A 30 15.13 2.34 -10.33
C SER A 30 15.14 2.75 -8.86
N LEU A 31 15.64 1.84 -8.00
CA LEU A 31 15.99 2.19 -6.61
C LEU A 31 17.42 2.72 -6.49
N GLY A 32 18.26 2.51 -7.52
CA GLY A 32 19.69 2.77 -7.50
C GLY A 32 20.48 1.74 -6.67
N GLY A 33 21.75 1.56 -7.02
CA GLY A 33 22.63 0.57 -6.37
C GLY A 33 22.28 -0.88 -6.74
N LEU A 34 23.00 -1.82 -6.14
CA LEU A 34 22.72 -3.25 -6.32
C LEU A 34 21.75 -3.75 -5.24
N PRO A 35 20.89 -4.76 -5.51
CA PRO A 35 19.93 -5.28 -4.54
C PRO A 35 20.54 -5.65 -3.18
N GLU A 36 21.78 -6.15 -3.17
CA GLU A 36 22.50 -6.55 -1.95
C GLU A 36 22.93 -5.36 -1.08
N THR A 37 22.89 -4.15 -1.65
CA THR A 37 23.24 -2.89 -0.95
C THR A 37 22.02 -2.14 -0.43
N TRP A 38 20.81 -2.58 -0.80
CA TRP A 38 19.59 -1.94 -0.33
C TRP A 38 19.38 -2.15 1.16
N GLN A 39 18.93 -1.09 1.84
CA GLN A 39 18.54 -1.19 3.24
C GLN A 39 17.07 -1.53 3.33
N ILE A 40 16.76 -2.67 3.96
CA ILE A 40 15.41 -3.17 4.15
C ILE A 40 15.05 -3.11 5.63
N LYS A 41 13.86 -2.57 5.93
CA LYS A 41 13.31 -2.58 7.27
C LYS A 41 11.82 -2.89 7.24
N GLU A 42 11.40 -3.95 7.93
CA GLU A 42 9.99 -4.18 8.23
C GLU A 42 9.54 -3.20 9.33
N VAL A 43 8.46 -2.46 9.06
CA VAL A 43 7.98 -1.35 9.91
C VAL A 43 6.48 -1.44 10.20
N GLY A 44 5.83 -2.54 9.86
CA GLY A 44 4.39 -2.70 10.06
C GLY A 44 4.02 -2.64 11.55
N ASP A 45 3.43 -1.52 11.97
CA ASP A 45 2.81 -1.35 13.29
C ASP A 45 1.29 -1.60 13.25
N GLY A 46 0.79 -2.12 12.13
CA GLY A 46 -0.61 -2.46 11.89
C GLY A 46 -0.95 -3.95 12.09
N ASN A 47 -2.25 -4.25 12.07
CA ASN A 47 -2.77 -5.56 12.50
C ASN A 47 -2.78 -6.65 11.41
N LEU A 48 -2.54 -6.32 10.14
CA LEU A 48 -2.92 -7.16 9.00
C LEU A 48 -1.75 -7.58 8.11
N ASN A 49 -0.93 -6.62 7.67
CA ASN A 49 -0.02 -6.78 6.55
C ASN A 49 1.43 -6.58 6.98
N LEU A 50 2.35 -7.10 6.17
CA LEU A 50 3.77 -6.75 6.23
C LEU A 50 3.99 -5.44 5.48
N VAL A 51 4.81 -4.56 6.04
CA VAL A 51 5.17 -3.28 5.41
C VAL A 51 6.68 -3.10 5.53
N PHE A 52 7.36 -2.99 4.40
CA PHE A 52 8.80 -2.82 4.33
C PHE A 52 9.14 -1.45 3.77
N ILE A 53 10.15 -0.79 4.35
CA ILE A 53 10.85 0.33 3.73
C ILE A 53 12.08 -0.26 3.01
N ILE A 54 12.25 0.09 1.74
CA ILE A 54 13.38 -0.32 0.90
C ILE A 54 14.09 0.93 0.43
N SER A 55 15.32 1.15 0.88
CA SER A 55 16.13 2.29 0.48
C SER A 55 17.29 1.84 -0.41
N GLY A 56 17.24 2.24 -1.69
CA GLY A 56 18.39 2.20 -2.58
C GLY A 56 19.14 3.54 -2.59
N THR A 57 20.10 3.70 -3.50
CA THR A 57 20.92 4.92 -3.57
C THR A 57 20.21 6.11 -4.21
N GLU A 58 19.15 5.86 -4.98
CA GLU A 58 18.42 6.89 -5.74
C GLU A 58 16.99 7.07 -5.24
N LYS A 59 16.33 5.99 -4.79
CA LYS A 59 14.93 6.02 -4.37
C LYS A 59 14.66 5.12 -3.18
N THR A 60 13.75 5.58 -2.32
CA THR A 60 13.15 4.78 -1.25
C THR A 60 11.69 4.51 -1.57
N VAL A 61 11.26 3.27 -1.38
CA VAL A 61 9.87 2.83 -1.63
C VAL A 61 9.32 2.03 -0.45
N ILE A 62 8.01 1.92 -0.39
CA ILE A 62 7.32 0.98 0.49
C ILE A 62 6.92 -0.25 -0.30
N VAL A 63 7.13 -1.43 0.28
CA VAL A 63 6.47 -2.66 -0.15
C VAL A 63 5.45 -3.06 0.91
N LYS A 64 4.21 -3.28 0.48
CA LYS A 64 3.15 -3.80 1.34
C LYS A 64 2.72 -5.16 0.82
N GLN A 65 2.75 -6.17 1.68
CA GLN A 65 2.32 -7.53 1.34
C GLN A 65 1.28 -8.02 2.34
N THR A 66 0.20 -8.59 1.82
CA THR A 66 -0.86 -9.18 2.65
C THR A 66 -0.56 -10.62 3.02
N LEU A 67 -0.83 -10.97 4.28
CA LEU A 67 -0.80 -12.34 4.79
C LEU A 67 -2.18 -13.00 4.67
N PRO A 68 -2.26 -14.33 4.51
CA PRO A 68 -3.53 -15.07 4.43
C PRO A 68 -4.24 -15.21 5.78
N TYR A 69 -3.82 -14.43 6.79
CA TYR A 69 -4.38 -14.39 8.13
C TYR A 69 -4.22 -13.00 8.75
N MET A 70 -4.90 -12.75 9.87
CA MET A 70 -4.75 -11.52 10.64
C MET A 70 -3.44 -11.57 11.45
N ARG A 71 -2.44 -10.78 11.07
CA ARG A 71 -1.13 -10.70 11.75
C ARG A 71 -1.23 -10.55 13.27
N ALA A 72 -2.12 -9.68 13.76
CA ALA A 72 -2.27 -9.43 15.21
C ALA A 72 -2.92 -10.59 15.98
N ALA A 73 -3.72 -11.44 15.33
CA ALA A 73 -4.39 -12.58 15.95
C ALA A 73 -3.72 -13.94 15.65
N GLY A 74 -2.79 -13.97 14.69
CA GLY A 74 -2.09 -15.15 14.24
C GLY A 74 -2.85 -15.96 13.19
N GLU A 75 -2.26 -17.09 12.79
CA GLU A 75 -2.72 -17.93 11.67
C GLU A 75 -4.10 -18.57 11.88
N SER A 76 -4.59 -18.63 13.12
CA SER A 76 -5.92 -19.17 13.42
C SER A 76 -7.04 -18.31 12.84
N TRP A 77 -6.78 -17.02 12.59
CA TRP A 77 -7.74 -16.10 11.98
C TRP A 77 -7.40 -15.86 10.50
N GLN A 78 -7.92 -16.75 9.66
CA GLN A 78 -7.74 -16.69 8.20
C GLN A 78 -8.44 -15.50 7.57
N LEU A 79 -7.81 -14.85 6.60
CA LEU A 79 -8.38 -13.73 5.84
C LEU A 79 -7.90 -13.75 4.37
N SER A 80 -8.78 -13.42 3.41
CA SER A 80 -8.48 -13.53 1.97
C SER A 80 -7.38 -12.60 1.48
N LEU A 81 -6.44 -13.10 0.68
CA LEU A 81 -5.38 -12.30 0.06
C LEU A 81 -5.92 -11.20 -0.88
N ASP A 82 -7.14 -11.34 -1.41
CA ASP A 82 -7.83 -10.38 -2.29
C ASP A 82 -7.96 -8.97 -1.69
N ARG A 83 -7.77 -8.81 -0.37
CA ARG A 83 -7.72 -7.49 0.26
C ARG A 83 -6.69 -6.57 -0.39
N THR A 84 -5.58 -7.12 -0.88
CA THR A 84 -4.56 -6.34 -1.61
C THR A 84 -5.08 -5.84 -2.94
N TYR A 85 -5.82 -6.67 -3.68
CA TYR A 85 -6.45 -6.28 -4.94
C TYR A 85 -7.34 -5.05 -4.72
N PHE A 86 -8.25 -5.12 -3.75
CA PHE A 86 -9.14 -4.00 -3.45
C PHE A 86 -8.39 -2.76 -2.97
N GLU A 87 -7.35 -2.92 -2.13
CA GLU A 87 -6.53 -1.79 -1.67
C GLU A 87 -5.80 -1.11 -2.84
N TYR A 88 -5.13 -1.89 -3.69
CA TYR A 88 -4.42 -1.41 -4.87
C TYR A 88 -5.35 -0.68 -5.83
N HIS A 89 -6.46 -1.30 -6.22
CA HIS A 89 -7.41 -0.72 -7.18
C HIS A 89 -8.12 0.51 -6.62
N ASN A 90 -8.45 0.52 -5.33
CA ASN A 90 -9.01 1.71 -4.69
C ASN A 90 -7.98 2.85 -4.68
N LEU A 91 -6.71 2.59 -4.34
CA LEU A 91 -5.65 3.60 -4.38
C LEU A 91 -5.48 4.20 -5.78
N LEU A 92 -5.44 3.35 -6.82
CA LEU A 92 -5.37 3.81 -8.20
C LEU A 92 -6.57 4.69 -8.59
N GLU A 93 -7.78 4.32 -8.17
CA GLU A 93 -8.98 5.08 -8.49
C GLU A 93 -8.98 6.45 -7.82
N VAL A 94 -8.77 6.49 -6.50
CA VAL A 94 -8.80 7.75 -5.76
C VAL A 94 -7.65 8.68 -6.17
N ASN A 95 -6.47 8.14 -6.53
CA ASN A 95 -5.33 8.94 -6.98
C ASN A 95 -5.69 9.81 -8.21
N LYS A 96 -6.62 9.39 -9.08
CA LYS A 96 -7.10 10.21 -10.21
C LYS A 96 -7.70 11.56 -9.80
N PHE A 97 -8.25 11.66 -8.59
CA PHE A 97 -8.96 12.84 -8.10
C PHE A 97 -8.21 13.54 -6.95
N VAL A 98 -7.45 12.78 -6.15
CA VAL A 98 -6.85 13.24 -4.90
C VAL A 98 -5.37 12.83 -4.78
N SER A 99 -4.61 12.88 -5.89
CA SER A 99 -3.20 12.46 -5.94
C SER A 99 -2.31 13.14 -4.89
N GLN A 100 -2.64 14.36 -4.47
CA GLN A 100 -1.92 15.06 -3.40
C GLN A 100 -2.16 14.51 -1.97
N TYR A 101 -3.15 13.63 -1.79
CA TYR A 101 -3.57 13.09 -0.49
C TYR A 101 -3.34 11.58 -0.35
N VAL A 102 -2.87 10.90 -1.39
CA VAL A 102 -2.61 9.45 -1.40
C VAL A 102 -1.24 9.17 -1.99
N PRO A 103 -0.55 8.09 -1.56
CA PRO A 103 0.74 7.74 -2.13
C PRO A 103 0.59 7.26 -3.58
N ASP A 104 1.60 7.55 -4.40
CA ASP A 104 1.72 6.93 -5.71
C ASP A 104 1.98 5.42 -5.60
N VAL A 105 1.44 4.65 -6.54
CA VAL A 105 1.70 3.21 -6.65
C VAL A 105 2.54 2.91 -7.89
N TYR A 106 3.58 2.11 -7.73
CA TYR A 106 4.59 1.86 -8.77
C TYR A 106 4.51 0.47 -9.39
N PHE A 107 4.07 -0.53 -8.62
CA PHE A 107 4.04 -1.92 -9.04
C PHE A 107 3.02 -2.71 -8.21
N TYR A 108 2.38 -3.70 -8.83
CA TYR A 108 1.47 -4.63 -8.18
C TYR A 108 1.71 -6.05 -8.72
N ASP A 109 1.78 -7.01 -7.81
CA ASP A 109 1.83 -8.44 -8.08
C ASP A 109 0.66 -9.11 -7.36
N GLU A 110 -0.29 -9.59 -8.15
CA GLU A 110 -1.51 -10.25 -7.67
C GLU A 110 -1.20 -11.60 -7.02
N GLU A 111 -0.32 -12.42 -7.63
CA GLU A 111 0.04 -13.75 -7.13
C GLU A 111 0.74 -13.66 -5.78
N MET A 112 1.56 -12.63 -5.59
CA MET A 112 2.26 -12.36 -4.33
C MET A 112 1.45 -11.51 -3.35
N SER A 113 0.30 -10.99 -3.78
CA SER A 113 -0.55 -10.08 -3.00
C SER A 113 0.27 -8.97 -2.37
N LEU A 114 1.02 -8.28 -3.24
CA LEU A 114 2.03 -7.32 -2.89
C LEU A 114 1.96 -6.13 -3.84
N PHE A 115 2.14 -4.92 -3.32
CA PHE A 115 2.38 -3.74 -4.16
C PHE A 115 3.49 -2.86 -3.61
N VAL A 116 4.09 -2.09 -4.50
CA VAL A 116 5.16 -1.12 -4.22
C VAL A 116 4.57 0.28 -4.37
N MET A 117 4.74 1.13 -3.36
CA MET A 117 4.22 2.49 -3.35
C MET A 117 5.24 3.52 -2.85
N GLU A 118 4.89 4.79 -2.97
CA GLU A 118 5.65 5.93 -2.46
C GLU A 118 5.99 5.78 -0.97
N TYR A 119 7.23 6.15 -0.63
CA TYR A 119 7.62 6.35 0.76
C TYR A 119 7.32 7.77 1.22
N LEU A 120 6.37 7.92 2.14
CA LEU A 120 6.00 9.19 2.76
C LEU A 120 7.06 9.64 3.78
N TYR A 121 8.22 10.06 3.30
CA TYR A 121 9.37 10.45 4.11
C TYR A 121 8.99 11.55 5.13
N GLN A 122 9.49 11.43 6.36
CA GLN A 122 9.20 12.30 7.51
C GLN A 122 7.72 12.41 7.95
N HIS A 123 6.82 11.62 7.37
CA HIS A 123 5.42 11.60 7.82
C HIS A 123 5.24 10.68 9.03
N ILE A 124 4.30 11.04 9.90
CA ILE A 124 3.96 10.29 11.11
C ILE A 124 2.46 10.04 11.11
N ILE A 125 2.04 8.83 11.53
CA ILE A 125 0.64 8.48 11.68
C ILE A 125 -0.09 9.51 12.55
N LEU A 126 -1.13 10.14 11.99
CA LEU A 126 -1.91 11.22 12.61
C LEU A 126 -2.35 10.90 14.05
N ARG A 127 -2.78 9.65 14.32
CA ARG A 127 -3.17 9.21 15.66
C ARG A 127 -2.11 9.49 16.71
N LYS A 128 -0.83 9.23 16.42
CA LYS A 128 0.29 9.45 17.36
C LYS A 128 0.42 10.93 17.70
N GLN A 129 0.25 11.80 16.70
CA GLN A 129 0.36 13.25 16.86
C GLN A 129 -0.85 13.83 17.61
N LEU A 130 -2.06 13.34 17.34
CA LEU A 130 -3.26 13.73 18.08
C LEU A 130 -3.18 13.35 19.56
N ILE A 131 -2.68 12.15 19.88
CA ILE A 131 -2.42 11.72 21.26
C ILE A 131 -1.40 12.66 21.93
N ALA A 132 -0.38 13.11 21.20
CA ALA A 132 0.61 14.07 21.67
C ALA A 132 0.09 15.53 21.73
N GLY A 133 -1.20 15.76 21.51
CA GLY A 133 -1.84 17.08 21.60
C GLY A 133 -1.47 18.03 20.46
N GLN A 134 -0.89 17.53 19.37
CA GLN A 134 -0.52 18.36 18.23
C GLN A 134 -1.76 18.85 17.48
N LYS A 135 -1.66 20.06 16.94
CA LYS A 135 -2.71 20.69 16.13
C LYS A 135 -2.22 20.85 14.69
N PHE A 136 -3.11 20.56 13.75
CA PHE A 136 -2.85 20.62 12.33
C PHE A 136 -3.85 21.60 11.70
N PRO A 137 -3.43 22.81 11.32
CA PRO A 137 -4.35 23.88 10.90
C PRO A 137 -5.17 23.50 9.66
N TYR A 138 -4.61 22.70 8.75
CA TYR A 138 -5.25 22.30 7.49
C TYR A 138 -5.96 20.95 7.56
N LEU A 139 -5.86 20.20 8.66
CA LEU A 139 -6.36 18.82 8.74
C LEU A 139 -7.86 18.70 8.39
N ALA A 140 -8.69 19.62 8.85
CA ALA A 140 -10.12 19.58 8.56
C ALA A 140 -10.43 19.88 7.08
N GLU A 141 -9.67 20.80 6.48
CA GLU A 141 -9.81 21.17 5.07
C GLU A 141 -9.30 20.03 4.17
N ASP A 142 -8.10 19.54 4.41
CA ASP A 142 -7.48 18.46 3.63
C ASP A 142 -8.33 17.18 3.65
N ILE A 143 -8.79 16.76 4.83
CA ILE A 143 -9.68 15.59 4.97
C ILE A 143 -11.06 15.87 4.34
N GLY A 144 -11.56 17.10 4.45
CA GLY A 144 -12.83 17.51 3.84
C GLY A 144 -12.78 17.38 2.32
N ILE A 145 -11.72 17.88 1.68
CA ILE A 145 -11.49 17.77 0.24
C ILE A 145 -11.32 16.30 -0.16
N PHE A 146 -10.46 15.56 0.55
CA PHE A 146 -10.27 14.13 0.30
C PHE A 146 -11.60 13.36 0.32
N LEU A 147 -12.43 13.57 1.35
CA LEU A 147 -13.73 12.91 1.46
C LEU A 147 -14.70 13.36 0.36
N ALA A 148 -14.78 14.65 0.07
CA ALA A 148 -15.68 15.19 -0.95
C ALA A 148 -15.38 14.60 -2.32
N ASP A 149 -14.12 14.67 -2.76
CA ASP A 149 -13.72 14.23 -4.09
C ASP A 149 -13.83 12.71 -4.24
N THR A 150 -13.35 11.93 -3.25
CA THR A 150 -13.41 10.47 -3.33
C THR A 150 -14.84 9.94 -3.30
N LEU A 151 -15.70 10.47 -2.42
CA LEU A 151 -17.08 9.99 -2.32
C LEU A 151 -17.95 10.47 -3.48
N PHE A 152 -17.78 11.71 -3.94
CA PHE A 152 -18.57 12.24 -5.04
C PHE A 152 -18.25 11.53 -6.35
N HIS A 153 -16.97 11.47 -6.73
CA HIS A 153 -16.54 10.92 -8.02
C HIS A 153 -16.71 9.40 -8.15
N THR A 154 -16.96 8.68 -7.05
CA THR A 154 -17.27 7.24 -7.06
C THR A 154 -18.75 6.92 -6.77
N SER A 155 -19.59 7.96 -6.62
CA SER A 155 -21.04 7.82 -6.41
C SER A 155 -21.82 7.72 -7.73
N ASP A 156 -23.10 7.33 -7.66
CA ASP A 156 -24.03 7.40 -8.80
C ASP A 156 -24.33 8.84 -9.26
N ILE A 157 -23.86 9.84 -8.51
CA ILE A 157 -24.02 11.26 -8.85
C ILE A 157 -22.84 11.74 -9.71
N GLY A 158 -21.62 11.28 -9.40
CA GLY A 158 -20.38 11.77 -10.01
C GLY A 158 -19.78 10.86 -11.10
N MET A 159 -20.21 9.60 -11.20
CA MET A 159 -19.69 8.62 -12.16
C MET A 159 -20.78 8.17 -13.13
N ASP A 160 -20.43 7.95 -14.42
CA ASP A 160 -21.38 7.37 -15.37
C ASP A 160 -21.75 5.94 -14.97
N SER A 161 -23.04 5.63 -15.07
CA SER A 161 -23.58 4.32 -14.66
C SER A 161 -22.99 3.12 -15.42
N LYS A 162 -22.48 3.30 -16.66
CA LYS A 162 -21.81 2.24 -17.41
C LYS A 162 -20.39 2.05 -16.92
N GLU A 163 -19.66 3.14 -16.70
CA GLU A 163 -18.30 3.11 -16.14
C GLU A 163 -18.28 2.43 -14.77
N LYS A 164 -19.24 2.77 -13.90
CA LYS A 164 -19.37 2.16 -12.58
C LYS A 164 -19.68 0.67 -12.61
N LYS A 165 -20.40 0.18 -13.62
CA LYS A 165 -20.73 -1.26 -13.77
C LYS A 165 -19.56 -2.09 -14.29
N SER A 166 -18.59 -1.46 -14.95
CA SER A 166 -17.36 -2.12 -15.41
C SER A 166 -16.26 -2.16 -14.35
N TRP A 167 -16.55 -1.62 -13.16
CA TRP A 167 -15.65 -1.58 -12.02
C TRP A 167 -15.79 -2.84 -11.15
#